data_AF-A0A938EA81-F1
#
_entry.id   AF-A0A938EA81-F1
#
_cell.length_a   1.000
_cell.length_b   1.000
_cell.length_c   1.000
_cell.angle_alpha   90.00
_cell.angle_beta   90.00
_cell.angle_gamma   90.00
#
_symmetry.space_group_name_H-M   'P 1'
#
loop_
_entity.id
_entity.type
_entity.pdbx_description
1 polymer ?
#
loop_
_entity_poly.entity_id
_entity_poly.type
_entity_poly.pdbx_seq_one_letter_code
_entity_poly.pdbx_strand_id
1 'polypeptide(L)'
;MARADRADRGRGARRDRGRVPRPARPPVRLPVPGDADRGAGRASLGGRLDAEARAAPARSGRRRSRPRRARSPRRLVARGATARGDTRARRPRPGDRRHRRGSRRDRAREHDDRAPGGVRSRRRPLRRFRPLDGRSRPGARGSARARGSRRVTVGVLGAGSLGRGFVASLVRAGFETGAYDVSPDARAAAEACGGRIAGSAADLARESDVVVVVLPDTPEIEAAVTEMEATLRDGSLLLVMSTVAPATVIGLGERLAPRGVDVLDCPVSGGPGRAAAGKLAIMVGGADEPVARAGPVLAALGSSVVHVGPPGHGAITKLANNLMGAVIVQGIAEGLALAAKAGVDVRRAAEAIAGGSGSSWLLREWLPDTLFRDDFAKRFSLDLMCKDMRIVESLARELGVPVPALEVAHAAFARAVDAGHGDEDFSRAIDLHLRTAGAALP
;
A
#
# COMPACT_ATOMS: atom_id res chain seq x y z
N MET A 1 -70.53 14.22 -53.83
CA MET A 1 -71.63 14.71 -52.97
C MET A 1 -71.06 15.11 -51.62
N ALA A 2 -71.46 16.29 -51.15
CA ALA A 2 -71.39 16.96 -49.82
C ALA A 2 -70.67 16.24 -48.63
N ARG A 3 -69.68 16.88 -47.97
CA ARG A 3 -69.75 17.74 -46.73
C ARG A 3 -70.35 17.00 -45.52
N ALA A 4 -69.59 16.62 -44.48
CA ALA A 4 -68.92 17.41 -43.41
C ALA A 4 -69.87 18.02 -42.37
N ASP A 5 -69.78 17.59 -41.10
CA ASP A 5 -69.59 18.39 -39.86
C ASP A 5 -69.76 17.51 -38.59
N ARG A 6 -68.77 17.46 -37.66
CA ARG A 6 -68.68 18.17 -36.34
C ARG A 6 -69.90 17.92 -35.45
N ALA A 7 -69.86 17.72 -34.12
CA ALA A 7 -68.93 17.59 -32.99
C ALA A 7 -69.85 16.98 -31.86
N ASP A 8 -69.46 16.42 -30.72
CA ASP A 8 -68.76 17.02 -29.57
C ASP A 8 -68.99 16.07 -28.34
N ARG A 9 -68.11 16.21 -27.33
CA ARG A 9 -68.27 15.88 -25.89
C ARG A 9 -68.26 14.42 -25.40
N GLY A 10 -67.13 14.08 -24.76
CA GLY A 10 -67.15 13.85 -23.31
C GLY A 10 -66.68 12.48 -22.79
N ARG A 11 -65.36 12.26 -22.67
CA ARG A 11 -64.79 11.30 -21.70
C ARG A 11 -63.64 11.95 -20.93
N GLY A 12 -63.76 11.96 -19.61
CA GLY A 12 -62.79 12.50 -18.67
C GLY A 12 -61.48 11.71 -18.65
N ALA A 13 -60.37 12.43 -18.78
CA ALA A 13 -59.02 11.92 -18.62
C ALA A 13 -58.56 12.12 -17.16
N ARG A 14 -58.26 11.02 -16.45
CA ARG A 14 -57.34 11.06 -15.30
C ARG A 14 -55.92 11.03 -15.87
N ARG A 15 -55.19 12.15 -15.71
CA ARG A 15 -53.79 12.29 -16.12
C ARG A 15 -52.88 11.51 -15.17
N ASP A 16 -52.15 10.56 -15.75
CA ASP A 16 -50.99 9.91 -15.15
C ASP A 16 -49.85 10.93 -15.04
N ARG A 17 -49.40 11.23 -13.81
CA ARG A 17 -48.28 12.14 -13.58
C ARG A 17 -46.99 11.34 -13.72
N GLY A 18 -46.40 11.39 -14.92
CA GLY A 18 -45.09 10.82 -15.22
C GLY A 18 -44.02 11.27 -14.22
N ARG A 19 -43.35 10.30 -13.60
CA ARG A 19 -42.12 10.53 -12.82
C ARG A 19 -41.01 10.98 -13.76
N VAL A 20 -40.56 12.22 -13.59
CA VAL A 20 -39.34 12.75 -14.21
C VAL A 20 -38.13 11.99 -13.65
N PRO A 21 -37.23 11.43 -14.49
CA PRO A 21 -35.99 10.82 -14.01
C PRO A 21 -35.09 11.89 -13.37
N ARG A 22 -34.59 11.64 -12.16
CA ARG A 22 -33.54 12.48 -11.55
C ARG A 22 -32.29 12.41 -12.44
N PRO A 23 -31.65 13.55 -12.76
CA PRO A 23 -30.37 13.52 -13.47
C PRO A 23 -29.32 12.78 -12.65
N ALA A 24 -28.48 12.00 -13.34
CA ALA A 24 -27.33 11.35 -12.73
C ALA A 24 -26.42 12.41 -12.08
N ARG A 25 -25.94 12.15 -10.86
CA ARG A 25 -24.93 13.01 -10.23
C ARG A 25 -23.71 13.08 -11.15
N PRO A 26 -23.16 14.28 -11.43
CA PRO A 26 -21.93 14.38 -12.19
C PRO A 26 -20.79 13.69 -11.44
N PRO A 27 -19.76 13.19 -12.14
CA PRO A 27 -18.55 12.71 -11.47
C PRO A 27 -17.96 13.81 -10.60
N VAL A 28 -17.42 13.43 -9.44
CA VAL A 28 -16.66 14.34 -8.57
C VAL A 28 -15.48 14.85 -9.38
N ARG A 29 -15.52 16.13 -9.78
CA ARG A 29 -14.36 16.81 -10.36
C ARG A 29 -13.42 17.14 -9.20
N LEU A 30 -12.21 16.60 -9.23
CA LEU A 30 -11.13 17.08 -8.37
C LEU A 30 -10.80 18.53 -8.76
N PRO A 31 -10.60 19.45 -7.81
CA PRO A 31 -10.21 20.82 -8.12
C PRO A 31 -8.83 20.87 -8.78
N VAL A 32 -8.73 21.61 -9.88
CA VAL A 32 -7.46 21.93 -10.56
C VAL A 32 -6.83 23.13 -9.84
N PRO A 33 -5.52 23.13 -9.52
CA PRO A 33 -4.90 24.29 -8.87
C PRO A 33 -4.61 25.40 -9.88
N GLY A 34 -5.24 26.57 -9.71
CA GLY A 34 -4.86 27.78 -10.45
C GLY A 34 -6.03 28.71 -10.75
N ASP A 35 -6.43 29.51 -9.74
CA ASP A 35 -6.81 30.93 -9.90
C ASP A 35 -7.37 31.45 -8.57
N ALA A 36 -6.49 32.05 -7.78
CA ALA A 36 -6.89 32.97 -6.72
C ALA A 36 -5.82 34.05 -6.63
N ASP A 37 -5.90 35.01 -7.56
CA ASP A 37 -5.20 36.28 -7.45
C ASP A 37 -6.20 37.37 -7.03
N ARG A 38 -5.72 38.29 -6.18
CA ARG A 38 -6.22 39.65 -5.94
C ARG A 38 -7.65 39.87 -5.40
N GLY A 39 -7.69 40.28 -4.13
CA GLY A 39 -8.18 41.63 -3.81
C GLY A 39 -9.28 41.77 -2.75
N ALA A 40 -9.09 42.78 -1.89
CA ALA A 40 -9.94 43.33 -0.84
C ALA A 40 -9.99 42.53 0.48
N GLY A 41 -9.83 43.12 1.67
CA GLY A 41 -9.75 44.52 2.07
C GLY A 41 -9.50 44.62 3.57
N ARG A 42 -8.99 45.79 3.96
CA ARG A 42 -8.49 46.21 5.28
C ARG A 42 -9.48 46.02 6.44
N ALA A 43 -8.95 45.67 7.62
CA ALA A 43 -9.36 46.25 8.89
C ALA A 43 -8.18 46.25 9.89
N SER A 44 -7.76 47.45 10.23
CA SER A 44 -6.74 47.82 11.21
C SER A 44 -7.32 47.92 12.62
N LEU A 45 -6.54 47.56 13.64
CA LEU A 45 -6.49 48.06 15.03
C LEU A 45 -5.25 47.35 15.65
N GLY A 46 -4.19 47.96 16.17
CA GLY A 46 -3.93 49.32 16.65
C GLY A 46 -3.44 49.25 18.10
N GLY A 47 -2.12 49.40 18.34
CA GLY A 47 -1.50 49.69 19.65
C GLY A 47 -0.19 48.91 19.91
N ARG A 48 1.02 49.45 19.65
CA ARG A 48 1.85 50.37 20.51
C ARG A 48 2.43 49.63 21.74
N LEU A 49 3.70 49.67 22.15
CA LEU A 49 4.98 50.38 21.86
C LEU A 49 6.09 49.49 22.49
N ASP A 50 7.22 49.22 21.83
CA ASP A 50 8.54 49.88 21.91
C ASP A 50 9.59 48.99 22.59
N ALA A 51 10.75 48.97 21.93
CA ALA A 51 11.98 48.32 22.34
C ALA A 51 12.81 49.28 23.19
N GLU A 52 13.63 48.75 24.10
CA GLU A 52 14.99 49.28 24.30
C GLU A 52 15.89 48.30 25.04
N ALA A 53 17.19 48.46 24.77
CA ALA A 53 18.24 47.50 25.00
C ALA A 53 19.23 47.96 26.07
N ARG A 54 20.03 46.98 26.52
CA ARG A 54 21.43 47.07 27.00
C ARG A 54 21.70 47.01 28.52
N ALA A 55 22.83 46.32 28.76
CA ALA A 55 23.82 46.45 29.84
C ALA A 55 23.72 45.48 31.04
N ALA A 56 24.56 44.45 30.96
CA ALA A 56 25.31 43.86 32.09
C ALA A 56 26.38 44.89 32.58
N PRO A 57 27.16 44.70 33.69
CA PRO A 57 27.48 43.42 34.36
C PRO A 57 27.70 43.45 35.89
N ALA A 58 28.00 42.25 36.43
CA ALA A 58 29.12 41.93 37.34
C ALA A 58 28.78 41.25 38.69
N ARG A 59 29.40 40.07 38.87
CA ARG A 59 30.05 39.51 40.08
C ARG A 59 29.13 39.27 41.31
N SER A 60 29.28 38.28 42.18
CA SER A 60 30.24 37.21 42.47
C SER A 60 29.65 36.48 43.68
N GLY A 61 29.82 35.16 43.84
CA GLY A 61 29.47 34.55 45.13
C GLY A 61 29.41 33.04 45.16
N ARG A 62 30.57 32.42 45.38
CA ARG A 62 30.70 31.00 45.76
C ARG A 62 29.85 30.69 47.01
N ARG A 63 29.27 29.48 47.08
CA ARG A 63 29.56 28.52 48.18
C ARG A 63 28.99 27.13 47.89
N ARG A 64 29.85 26.14 48.09
CA ARG A 64 29.56 24.70 48.15
C ARG A 64 29.06 24.35 49.57
N SER A 65 28.20 23.35 49.68
CA SER A 65 28.17 22.45 50.85
C SER A 65 27.49 21.11 50.52
N ARG A 66 28.21 20.01 50.79
CA ARG A 66 27.69 18.65 50.96
C ARG A 66 27.05 18.50 52.35
N PRO A 67 26.26 17.44 52.61
CA PRO A 67 26.79 16.28 53.38
C PRO A 67 26.31 14.91 52.81
N ARG A 68 27.17 13.89 52.70
CA ARG A 68 27.49 12.76 53.62
C ARG A 68 26.43 11.66 53.76
N ARG A 69 26.89 10.42 53.52
CA ARG A 69 26.27 9.08 53.63
C ARG A 69 25.84 8.74 55.08
N ALA A 70 24.83 7.86 55.25
CA ALA A 70 25.03 6.43 55.59
C ALA A 70 23.74 5.71 56.09
N ARG A 71 23.76 4.38 55.88
CA ARG A 71 23.08 3.26 56.60
C ARG A 71 21.77 2.68 56.04
N SER A 72 21.94 1.49 55.47
CA SER A 72 21.01 0.35 55.38
C SER A 72 20.71 -0.29 56.74
N PRO A 73 19.65 -1.13 56.82
CA PRO A 73 19.86 -2.50 57.32
C PRO A 73 19.17 -3.59 56.47
N ARG A 74 19.64 -4.82 56.70
CA ARG A 74 19.41 -6.07 55.97
C ARG A 74 18.15 -6.84 56.44
N ARG A 75 17.59 -7.58 55.48
CA ARG A 75 17.05 -8.97 55.50
C ARG A 75 16.27 -9.46 56.72
N LEU A 76 15.01 -9.84 56.47
CA LEU A 76 14.31 -10.88 57.23
C LEU A 76 14.27 -12.21 56.44
N VAL A 77 14.34 -13.28 57.21
CA VAL A 77 14.47 -14.69 56.83
C VAL A 77 13.08 -15.28 56.60
N ALA A 78 12.90 -16.07 55.53
CA ALA A 78 11.79 -17.01 55.40
C ALA A 78 12.34 -18.42 55.24
N ARG A 79 12.13 -19.24 56.28
CA ARG A 79 12.25 -20.70 56.28
C ARG A 79 10.89 -21.29 55.91
N GLY A 80 10.87 -22.40 55.18
CA GLY A 80 9.66 -23.20 55.00
C GLY A 80 9.67 -24.17 53.83
N ALA A 81 10.70 -25.03 53.74
CA ALA A 81 10.66 -26.22 52.91
C ALA A 81 10.03 -27.37 53.70
N THR A 82 8.97 -27.99 53.17
CA THR A 82 8.64 -29.39 53.46
C THR A 82 8.27 -30.07 52.14
N ALA A 83 9.16 -30.96 51.71
CA ALA A 83 8.90 -31.97 50.70
C ALA A 83 9.39 -33.29 51.28
N ARG A 84 8.52 -34.30 51.31
CA ARG A 84 8.82 -35.75 51.31
C ARG A 84 7.50 -36.52 51.29
N GLY A 85 7.38 -37.45 50.36
CA GLY A 85 6.21 -38.33 50.24
C GLY A 85 6.19 -39.09 48.92
N ASP A 86 7.22 -39.90 48.70
CA ASP A 86 7.40 -40.84 47.61
C ASP A 86 6.34 -41.97 47.67
N THR A 87 5.80 -42.42 46.53
CA THR A 87 5.41 -43.82 46.28
C THR A 87 5.02 -44.06 44.81
N ARG A 88 6.00 -44.56 44.06
CA ARG A 88 5.95 -45.73 43.16
C ARG A 88 4.68 -46.06 42.35
N ALA A 89 4.91 -46.04 41.03
CA ALA A 89 4.67 -47.14 40.06
C ALA A 89 3.24 -47.44 39.58
N ARG A 90 3.01 -47.24 38.27
CA ARG A 90 3.00 -48.32 37.25
C ARG A 90 2.66 -47.76 35.85
N ARG A 91 3.56 -48.00 34.90
CA ARG A 91 3.26 -47.98 33.45
C ARG A 91 2.62 -49.32 33.05
N PRO A 92 1.82 -49.36 31.98
CA PRO A 92 1.89 -50.46 31.02
C PRO A 92 2.39 -49.99 29.66
N ARG A 93 3.16 -50.88 29.02
CA ARG A 93 3.74 -50.78 27.68
C ARG A 93 2.78 -51.38 26.62
N PRO A 94 3.07 -51.20 25.31
CA PRO A 94 2.08 -51.31 24.24
C PRO A 94 1.94 -52.73 23.69
N GLY A 95 0.77 -53.02 23.12
CA GLY A 95 0.44 -54.28 22.45
C GLY A 95 -0.23 -54.03 21.10
N ASP A 96 0.48 -54.46 20.07
CA ASP A 96 0.18 -54.44 18.64
C ASP A 96 -1.07 -55.26 18.27
N ARG A 97 -1.87 -54.80 17.29
CA ARG A 97 -2.70 -55.66 16.41
C ARG A 97 -3.25 -54.90 15.20
N ARG A 98 -3.01 -55.50 14.03
CA ARG A 98 -3.25 -55.05 12.66
C ARG A 98 -4.71 -55.22 12.17
N HIS A 99 -4.95 -54.55 11.03
CA HIS A 99 -6.02 -54.73 10.02
C HIS A 99 -7.40 -54.13 10.38
N ARG A 100 -8.05 -53.29 9.57
CA ARG A 100 -8.51 -53.50 8.18
C ARG A 100 -8.96 -52.17 7.52
N ARG A 101 -8.96 -52.20 6.18
CA ARG A 101 -9.55 -51.21 5.25
C ARG A 101 -11.02 -50.93 5.53
N GLY A 102 -11.48 -49.71 5.23
CA GLY A 102 -12.89 -49.37 5.14
C GLY A 102 -13.16 -47.92 4.72
N SER A 103 -13.35 -47.71 3.43
CA SER A 103 -13.85 -46.49 2.80
C SER A 103 -15.28 -46.12 3.24
N ARG A 104 -15.56 -44.82 3.40
CA ARG A 104 -16.86 -44.10 3.26
C ARG A 104 -16.51 -42.62 3.51
N ARG A 105 -16.38 -41.71 2.52
CA ARG A 105 -17.41 -41.09 1.66
C ARG A 105 -18.74 -40.91 2.37
N ASP A 106 -18.89 -39.79 3.07
CA ASP A 106 -20.19 -39.21 3.35
C ASP A 106 -20.31 -37.82 2.72
N ARG A 107 -21.33 -37.72 1.88
CA ARG A 107 -21.83 -36.53 1.19
C ARG A 107 -22.83 -35.85 2.13
N ALA A 108 -22.62 -34.58 2.47
CA ALA A 108 -23.68 -33.68 2.90
C ALA A 108 -23.99 -32.76 1.71
N ARG A 109 -24.99 -33.07 0.89
CA ARG A 109 -26.40 -32.63 0.99
C ARG A 109 -26.53 -31.11 1.07
N GLU A 110 -26.68 -30.54 -0.12
CA GLU A 110 -27.13 -29.19 -0.42
C GLU A 110 -28.52 -28.94 0.18
N HIS A 111 -28.68 -27.80 0.85
CA HIS A 111 -29.97 -27.21 1.17
C HIS A 111 -30.23 -26.07 0.17
N ASP A 112 -31.29 -26.26 -0.61
CA ASP A 112 -31.89 -25.33 -1.57
C ASP A 112 -32.83 -24.39 -0.81
N ASP A 113 -32.42 -23.14 -0.58
CA ASP A 113 -33.30 -22.08 -0.08
C ASP A 113 -33.52 -21.03 -1.18
N ARG A 114 -34.74 -21.02 -1.71
CA ARG A 114 -35.27 -20.05 -2.68
C ARG A 114 -35.48 -18.69 -2.01
N ALA A 115 -34.83 -17.66 -2.54
CA ALA A 115 -35.13 -16.25 -2.26
C ALA A 115 -36.10 -15.65 -3.31
N PRO A 116 -37.03 -14.74 -2.93
CA PRO A 116 -37.74 -13.93 -3.90
C PRO A 116 -37.17 -12.50 -3.99
N GLY A 117 -36.99 -12.02 -5.22
CA GLY A 117 -37.18 -10.62 -5.61
C GLY A 117 -36.10 -9.60 -5.19
N GLY A 118 -35.06 -9.42 -6.02
CA GLY A 118 -34.07 -8.34 -5.89
C GLY A 118 -33.63 -7.77 -7.24
N VAL A 119 -33.87 -6.48 -7.43
CA VAL A 119 -33.59 -5.67 -8.63
C VAL A 119 -32.17 -5.87 -9.16
N ARG A 120 -32.05 -6.34 -10.41
CA ARG A 120 -30.77 -6.49 -11.12
C ARG A 120 -30.23 -5.10 -11.53
N SER A 121 -29.44 -4.48 -10.66
CA SER A 121 -28.52 -3.43 -11.09
C SER A 121 -27.38 -4.07 -11.90
N ARG A 122 -27.21 -3.65 -13.16
CA ARG A 122 -26.08 -4.06 -14.01
C ARG A 122 -24.80 -3.43 -13.48
N ARG A 123 -24.20 -4.02 -12.44
CA ARG A 123 -22.81 -3.74 -12.07
C ARG A 123 -21.91 -4.43 -13.11
N ARG A 124 -21.15 -3.66 -13.88
CA ARG A 124 -20.04 -4.22 -14.66
C ARG A 124 -19.10 -4.94 -13.68
N PRO A 125 -18.75 -6.22 -13.87
CA PRO A 125 -17.80 -6.89 -12.99
C PRO A 125 -16.45 -6.18 -13.10
N LEU A 126 -15.75 -6.04 -11.97
CA LEU A 126 -14.34 -5.64 -11.95
C LEU A 126 -13.58 -6.58 -12.90
N ARG A 127 -12.95 -6.02 -13.93
CA ARG A 127 -12.15 -6.81 -14.89
C ARG A 127 -10.88 -7.25 -14.18
N ARG A 128 -10.89 -8.46 -13.62
CA ARG A 128 -9.63 -9.16 -13.30
C ARG A 128 -8.95 -9.47 -14.62
N PHE A 129 -7.73 -8.96 -14.80
CA PHE A 129 -6.92 -9.33 -15.95
C PHE A 129 -6.64 -10.84 -15.88
N ARG A 130 -7.07 -11.56 -16.92
CA ARG A 130 -6.78 -12.99 -17.07
C ARG A 130 -5.57 -13.08 -18.02
N PRO A 131 -4.45 -13.69 -17.62
CA PRO A 131 -3.36 -13.95 -18.55
C PRO A 131 -3.90 -14.76 -19.74
N LEU A 132 -3.49 -14.41 -20.95
CA LEU A 132 -3.72 -15.27 -22.10
C LEU A 132 -2.88 -16.54 -21.90
N ASP A 133 -3.54 -17.67 -21.63
CA ASP A 133 -2.89 -18.98 -21.49
C ASP A 133 -2.22 -19.36 -22.82
N GLY A 134 -0.89 -19.21 -22.89
CA GLY A 134 -0.05 -19.59 -24.01
C GLY A 134 0.20 -21.11 -24.10
N ARG A 135 -0.85 -21.93 -24.15
CA ARG A 135 -0.70 -23.38 -24.46
C ARG A 135 -0.91 -23.63 -25.95
N SER A 136 0.17 -23.49 -26.70
CA SER A 136 0.26 -23.94 -28.09
C SER A 136 0.21 -25.47 -28.15
N ARG A 137 -0.73 -26.03 -28.93
CA ARG A 137 -0.78 -27.44 -29.31
C ARG A 137 0.39 -27.77 -30.24
N PRO A 138 1.07 -28.93 -30.12
CA PRO A 138 2.14 -29.29 -31.03
C PRO A 138 1.56 -29.92 -32.31
N GLY A 139 1.83 -29.31 -33.46
CA GLY A 139 1.54 -29.95 -34.75
C GLY A 139 1.36 -28.99 -35.92
N ALA A 140 2.49 -28.59 -36.54
CA ALA A 140 2.67 -28.43 -37.99
C ALA A 140 3.96 -27.63 -38.22
N ARG A 141 4.97 -28.28 -38.83
CA ARG A 141 6.17 -27.61 -39.33
C ARG A 141 5.77 -26.82 -40.58
N GLY A 142 5.85 -25.50 -40.49
CA GLY A 142 5.74 -24.58 -41.62
C GLY A 142 6.61 -23.36 -41.33
N SER A 143 7.70 -23.21 -42.08
CA SER A 143 8.63 -22.11 -41.96
C SER A 143 7.99 -20.82 -42.49
N ALA A 144 7.33 -20.08 -41.61
CA ALA A 144 7.17 -18.65 -41.78
C ALA A 144 8.15 -17.99 -40.80
N ARG A 145 9.23 -17.39 -41.33
CA ARG A 145 10.00 -16.41 -40.56
C ARG A 145 9.02 -15.32 -40.15
N ALA A 146 8.53 -15.38 -38.92
CA ALA A 146 7.82 -14.29 -38.30
C ALA A 146 8.74 -13.07 -38.39
N ARG A 147 8.30 -12.04 -39.12
CA ARG A 147 8.91 -10.71 -39.08
C ARG A 147 9.06 -10.37 -37.59
N GLY A 148 10.30 -10.26 -37.13
CA GLY A 148 10.62 -10.23 -35.71
C GLY A 148 9.81 -9.15 -35.00
N SER A 149 8.86 -9.56 -34.16
CA SER A 149 8.23 -8.64 -33.23
C SER A 149 9.35 -8.12 -32.34
N ARG A 150 9.69 -6.83 -32.47
CA ARG A 150 10.64 -6.15 -31.58
C ARG A 150 10.23 -6.47 -30.14
N ARG A 151 11.18 -6.96 -29.33
CA ARG A 151 10.93 -7.21 -27.90
C ARG A 151 10.64 -5.86 -27.25
N VAL A 152 9.60 -5.80 -26.42
CA VAL A 152 9.27 -4.62 -25.63
C VAL A 152 10.41 -4.36 -24.65
N THR A 153 10.99 -3.16 -24.68
CA THR A 153 12.03 -2.72 -23.74
C THR A 153 11.39 -2.01 -22.55
N VAL A 154 11.69 -2.44 -21.34
CA VAL A 154 11.16 -1.88 -20.09
C VAL A 154 12.29 -1.22 -19.30
N GLY A 155 12.16 0.07 -19.00
CA GLY A 155 13.07 0.79 -18.12
C GLY A 155 12.52 0.86 -16.71
N VAL A 156 13.34 0.58 -15.70
CA VAL A 156 12.97 0.75 -14.28
C VAL A 156 13.73 1.94 -13.70
N LEU A 157 13.00 3.03 -13.47
CA LEU A 157 13.50 4.24 -12.82
C LEU A 157 13.28 4.15 -11.30
N GLY A 158 14.38 4.11 -10.56
CA GLY A 158 14.43 3.76 -9.14
C GLY A 158 14.74 2.28 -8.96
N ALA A 159 15.93 1.96 -8.44
CA ALA A 159 16.45 0.61 -8.24
C ALA A 159 16.63 0.24 -6.75
N GLY A 160 15.93 0.95 -5.86
CA GLY A 160 15.85 0.61 -4.44
C GLY A 160 15.19 -0.76 -4.16
N SER A 161 14.72 -0.97 -2.94
CA SER A 161 14.22 -2.29 -2.50
C SER A 161 13.08 -2.89 -3.31
N LEU A 162 12.18 -2.07 -3.83
CA LEU A 162 11.16 -2.53 -4.79
C LEU A 162 11.71 -2.61 -6.21
N GLY A 163 12.42 -1.57 -6.65
CA GLY A 163 12.95 -1.42 -8.02
C GLY A 163 13.81 -2.60 -8.48
N ARG A 164 14.80 -3.03 -7.67
CA ARG A 164 15.60 -4.21 -8.01
C ARG A 164 14.77 -5.48 -8.16
N GLY A 165 13.69 -5.61 -7.38
CA GLY A 165 12.73 -6.71 -7.49
C GLY A 165 11.92 -6.66 -8.78
N PHE A 166 11.58 -5.45 -9.25
CA PHE A 166 10.93 -5.26 -10.55
C PHE A 166 11.86 -5.67 -11.68
N VAL A 167 13.12 -5.22 -11.64
CA VAL A 167 14.16 -5.63 -12.61
C VAL A 167 14.26 -7.15 -12.68
N ALA A 168 14.46 -7.83 -11.55
CA ALA A 168 14.55 -9.28 -11.49
C ALA A 168 13.31 -9.99 -12.07
N SER A 169 12.12 -9.45 -11.82
CA SER A 169 10.86 -10.03 -12.34
C SER A 169 10.68 -9.83 -13.83
N LEU A 170 11.02 -8.65 -14.36
CA LEU A 170 10.94 -8.34 -15.78
C LEU A 170 11.95 -9.14 -16.61
N VAL A 171 13.19 -9.24 -16.12
CA VAL A 171 14.24 -10.09 -16.73
C VAL A 171 13.79 -11.55 -16.76
N ARG A 172 13.27 -12.08 -15.65
CA ARG A 172 12.76 -13.46 -15.58
C ARG A 172 11.58 -13.71 -16.53
N ALA A 173 10.76 -12.69 -16.79
CA ALA A 173 9.67 -12.75 -17.76
C ALA A 173 10.12 -12.59 -19.23
N GLY A 174 11.43 -12.35 -19.47
CA GLY A 174 12.02 -12.30 -20.81
C GLY A 174 11.99 -10.93 -21.49
N PHE A 175 11.68 -9.86 -20.75
CA PHE A 175 11.75 -8.48 -21.25
C PHE A 175 13.19 -8.00 -21.33
N GLU A 176 13.49 -7.20 -22.34
CA GLU A 176 14.71 -6.39 -22.31
C GLU A 176 14.55 -5.32 -21.24
N THR A 177 15.35 -5.40 -20.18
CA THR A 177 15.15 -4.56 -19.00
C THR A 177 16.36 -3.66 -18.76
N GLY A 178 16.11 -2.35 -18.74
CA GLY A 178 17.06 -1.34 -18.29
C GLY A 178 16.73 -0.85 -16.88
N ALA A 179 17.69 -0.27 -16.17
CA ALA A 179 17.47 0.37 -14.89
C ALA A 179 18.33 1.62 -14.70
N TYR A 180 17.80 2.58 -13.94
CA TYR A 180 18.55 3.74 -13.46
C TYR A 180 18.14 4.09 -12.03
N ASP A 181 19.13 4.49 -11.24
CA ASP A 181 18.95 5.07 -9.91
C ASP A 181 20.09 6.06 -9.67
N VAL A 182 19.86 7.08 -8.85
CA VAL A 182 20.91 8.05 -8.47
C VAL A 182 22.00 7.38 -7.60
N SER A 183 21.63 6.37 -6.82
CA SER A 183 22.53 5.59 -5.97
C SER A 183 23.36 4.60 -6.79
N PRO A 184 24.71 4.66 -6.72
CA PRO A 184 25.58 3.67 -7.34
C PRO A 184 25.31 2.24 -6.85
N ASP A 185 25.05 2.07 -5.55
CA ASP A 185 24.78 0.76 -4.96
C ASP A 185 23.47 0.16 -5.47
N ALA A 186 22.44 0.99 -5.63
CA ALA A 186 21.16 0.57 -6.21
C ALA A 186 21.32 0.15 -7.68
N ARG A 187 22.14 0.87 -8.45
CA ARG A 187 22.48 0.48 -9.84
C ARG A 187 23.21 -0.87 -9.87
N ALA A 188 24.24 -1.06 -9.04
CA ALA A 188 24.96 -2.34 -8.96
C ALA A 188 24.03 -3.50 -8.56
N ALA A 189 23.10 -3.27 -7.64
CA ALA A 189 22.10 -4.27 -7.25
C ALA A 189 21.12 -4.62 -8.37
N ALA A 190 20.71 -3.65 -9.19
CA ALA A 190 19.88 -3.90 -10.38
C ALA A 190 20.65 -4.65 -11.48
N GLU A 191 21.93 -4.34 -11.69
CA GLU A 191 22.78 -5.04 -12.63
C GLU A 191 22.94 -6.51 -12.25
N ALA A 192 23.15 -6.79 -10.96
CA ALA A 192 23.18 -8.15 -10.42
C ALA A 192 21.86 -8.92 -10.62
N CYS A 193 20.74 -8.21 -10.83
CA CYS A 193 19.44 -8.80 -11.17
C CYS A 193 19.27 -9.03 -12.69
N GLY A 194 20.27 -8.71 -13.51
CA GLY A 194 20.28 -8.89 -14.97
C GLY A 194 19.76 -7.68 -15.76
N GLY A 195 19.54 -6.53 -15.12
CA GLY A 195 19.16 -5.30 -15.80
C GLY A 195 20.37 -4.58 -16.42
N ARG A 196 20.20 -3.97 -17.59
CA ARG A 196 21.21 -3.06 -18.17
C ARG A 196 21.16 -1.71 -17.45
N ILE A 197 22.30 -1.16 -17.05
CA ILE A 197 22.33 0.13 -16.34
C ILE A 197 22.45 1.28 -17.35
N ALA A 198 21.46 2.18 -17.32
CA ALA A 198 21.49 3.41 -18.11
C ALA A 198 22.37 4.47 -17.44
N GLY A 199 22.90 5.42 -18.24
CA GLY A 199 23.75 6.51 -17.74
C GLY A 199 22.98 7.60 -17.00
N SER A 200 21.70 7.79 -17.35
CA SER A 200 20.81 8.83 -16.82
C SER A 200 19.34 8.38 -16.93
N ALA A 201 18.42 9.14 -16.33
CA ALA A 201 16.99 8.87 -16.51
C ALA A 201 16.59 9.14 -17.97
N ALA A 202 17.14 10.19 -18.59
CA ALA A 202 16.95 10.48 -20.01
C ALA A 202 17.41 9.34 -20.94
N ASP A 203 18.54 8.71 -20.65
CA ASP A 203 19.03 7.55 -21.43
C ASP A 203 18.10 6.35 -21.29
N LEU A 204 17.64 6.08 -20.06
CA LEU A 204 16.66 5.03 -19.81
C LEU A 204 15.36 5.27 -20.59
N ALA A 205 14.85 6.50 -20.59
CA ALA A 205 13.63 6.89 -21.31
C ALA A 205 13.77 6.73 -22.83
N ARG A 206 14.91 7.15 -23.41
CA ARG A 206 15.20 7.01 -24.85
C ARG A 206 15.23 5.56 -25.30
N GLU A 207 15.62 4.65 -24.43
CA GLU A 207 15.77 3.23 -24.72
C GLU A 207 14.50 2.40 -24.50
N SER A 208 13.52 2.93 -23.78
CA SER A 208 12.37 2.18 -23.26
C SER A 208 11.07 2.43 -24.01
N ASP A 209 10.29 1.37 -24.22
CA ASP A 209 8.90 1.47 -24.71
C ASP A 209 7.93 1.66 -23.52
N VAL A 210 8.32 1.14 -22.35
CA VAL A 210 7.61 1.31 -21.08
C VAL A 210 8.61 1.72 -20.01
N VAL A 211 8.35 2.82 -19.31
CA VAL A 211 9.15 3.27 -18.16
C VAL A 211 8.33 3.04 -16.89
N VAL A 212 8.82 2.17 -16.01
CA VAL A 212 8.30 1.96 -14.66
C VAL A 212 8.99 2.94 -13.72
N VAL A 213 8.22 3.77 -13.03
CA VAL A 213 8.72 4.74 -12.03
C VAL A 213 8.40 4.23 -10.63
N VAL A 214 9.44 4.03 -9.82
CA VAL A 214 9.32 3.58 -8.42
C VAL A 214 10.30 4.36 -7.55
N LEU A 215 9.87 5.53 -7.12
CA LEU A 215 10.64 6.53 -6.39
C LEU A 215 9.99 6.88 -5.04
N PRO A 216 10.74 7.49 -4.10
CA PRO A 216 10.25 7.74 -2.74
C PRO A 216 8.99 8.61 -2.65
N ASP A 217 8.97 9.75 -3.36
CA ASP A 217 7.88 10.72 -3.32
C ASP A 217 7.77 11.54 -4.63
N THR A 218 6.82 12.47 -4.65
CA THR A 218 6.47 13.34 -5.78
C THR A 218 7.64 14.20 -6.26
N PRO A 219 8.44 14.87 -5.41
CA PRO A 219 9.54 15.70 -5.88
C PRO A 219 10.57 14.93 -6.73
N GLU A 220 10.93 13.71 -6.33
CA GLU A 220 11.85 12.87 -7.10
C GLU A 220 11.24 12.44 -8.44
N ILE A 221 9.93 12.16 -8.47
CA ILE A 221 9.21 11.81 -9.70
C ILE A 221 9.17 13.01 -10.66
N GLU A 222 8.82 14.20 -10.17
CA GLU A 222 8.77 15.41 -11.00
C GLU A 222 10.14 15.77 -11.57
N ALA A 223 11.20 15.67 -10.76
CA ALA A 223 12.57 15.90 -11.22
C ALA A 223 12.96 14.90 -12.32
N ALA A 224 12.70 13.62 -12.11
CA ALA A 224 13.05 12.60 -13.09
C ALA A 224 12.19 12.69 -14.37
N VAL A 225 10.89 12.97 -14.26
CA VAL A 225 10.05 13.21 -15.45
C VAL A 225 10.55 14.43 -16.20
N THR A 226 10.95 15.50 -15.52
CA THR A 226 11.54 16.69 -16.17
C THR A 226 12.81 16.35 -16.93
N GLU A 227 13.67 15.50 -16.40
CA GLU A 227 14.87 15.03 -17.11
C GLU A 227 14.52 14.17 -18.33
N MET A 228 13.53 13.29 -18.19
CA MET A 228 13.15 12.32 -19.21
C MET A 228 12.26 12.90 -20.32
N GLU A 229 11.49 13.95 -20.03
CA GLU A 229 10.31 14.30 -20.82
C GLU A 229 10.62 14.47 -22.29
N ALA A 230 11.77 15.08 -22.63
CA ALA A 230 12.20 15.35 -23.99
C ALA A 230 12.61 14.09 -24.78
N THR A 231 12.96 13.03 -24.06
CA THR A 231 13.58 11.78 -24.59
C THR A 231 12.66 10.57 -24.56
N LEU A 232 11.52 10.66 -23.87
CA LEU A 232 10.46 9.67 -23.95
C LEU A 232 10.05 9.45 -25.40
N ARG A 233 9.85 8.18 -25.77
CA ARG A 233 9.41 7.80 -27.12
C ARG A 233 7.93 8.13 -27.30
N ASP A 234 7.57 8.56 -28.51
CA ASP A 234 6.16 8.69 -28.91
C ASP A 234 5.44 7.35 -28.75
N GLY A 235 4.26 7.37 -28.12
CA GLY A 235 3.51 6.15 -27.84
C GLY A 235 4.14 5.26 -26.76
N SER A 236 5.07 5.77 -25.95
CA SER A 236 5.55 5.04 -24.76
C SER A 236 4.55 5.11 -23.61
N LEU A 237 4.75 4.24 -22.62
CA LEU A 237 3.97 4.21 -21.39
C LEU A 237 4.84 4.62 -20.20
N LEU A 238 4.31 5.46 -19.32
CA LEU A 238 4.88 5.76 -18.01
C LEU A 238 4.02 5.12 -16.91
N LEU A 239 4.54 4.09 -16.25
CA LEU A 239 3.86 3.38 -15.16
C LEU A 239 4.35 3.92 -13.82
N VAL A 240 3.56 4.78 -13.18
CA VAL A 240 3.86 5.29 -11.84
C VAL A 240 3.47 4.24 -10.81
N MET A 241 4.46 3.52 -10.29
CA MET A 241 4.31 2.48 -9.27
C MET A 241 4.65 2.95 -7.85
N SER A 242 5.04 4.22 -7.70
CA SER A 242 5.19 4.91 -6.41
C SER A 242 3.85 5.13 -5.72
N THR A 243 3.86 5.24 -4.38
CA THR A 243 2.71 5.76 -3.63
C THR A 243 2.77 7.29 -3.62
N VAL A 244 1.84 7.95 -4.31
CA VAL A 244 1.73 9.41 -4.43
C VAL A 244 0.27 9.87 -4.34
N ALA A 245 0.07 11.19 -4.26
CA ALA A 245 -1.26 11.78 -4.36
C ALA A 245 -1.87 11.55 -5.76
N PRO A 246 -3.21 11.43 -5.88
CA PRO A 246 -3.87 11.28 -7.17
C PRO A 246 -3.61 12.44 -8.14
N ALA A 247 -3.48 13.67 -7.61
CA ALA A 247 -3.18 14.85 -8.41
C ALA A 247 -1.84 14.75 -9.13
N THR A 248 -0.82 14.14 -8.51
CA THR A 248 0.51 13.95 -9.13
C THR A 248 0.39 13.18 -10.44
N VAL A 249 -0.23 12.01 -10.43
CA VAL A 249 -0.34 11.16 -11.62
C VAL A 249 -1.25 11.74 -12.70
N ILE A 250 -2.29 12.47 -12.31
CA ILE A 250 -3.17 13.18 -13.25
C ILE A 250 -2.39 14.30 -13.95
N GLY A 251 -1.67 15.13 -13.19
CA GLY A 251 -0.86 16.23 -13.73
C GLY A 251 0.25 15.73 -14.67
N LEU A 252 0.91 14.62 -14.33
CA LEU A 252 1.89 13.99 -15.23
C LEU A 252 1.25 13.53 -16.55
N GLY A 253 0.03 12.98 -16.49
CA GLY A 253 -0.72 12.59 -17.68
C GLY A 253 -1.03 13.79 -18.59
N GLU A 254 -1.49 14.90 -18.01
CA GLU A 254 -1.76 16.14 -18.74
C GLU A 254 -0.49 16.73 -19.36
N ARG A 255 0.62 16.75 -18.61
CA ARG A 255 1.94 17.24 -19.06
C ARG A 255 2.48 16.45 -20.26
N LEU A 256 2.32 15.13 -20.26
CA LEU A 256 2.95 14.24 -21.24
C LEU A 256 2.04 13.89 -22.43
N ALA A 257 0.73 14.16 -22.35
CA ALA A 257 -0.22 13.90 -23.42
C ALA A 257 0.15 14.55 -24.78
N PRO A 258 0.65 15.80 -24.86
CA PRO A 258 1.07 16.40 -26.12
C PRO A 258 2.23 15.68 -26.81
N ARG A 259 2.99 14.85 -26.07
CA ARG A 259 4.07 14.01 -26.60
C ARG A 259 3.61 12.59 -26.95
N GLY A 260 2.31 12.32 -26.85
CA GLY A 260 1.75 10.99 -27.11
C GLY A 260 2.20 9.92 -26.13
N VAL A 261 2.57 10.30 -24.90
CA VAL A 261 2.94 9.37 -23.82
C VAL A 261 1.76 9.19 -22.89
N ASP A 262 1.37 7.93 -22.65
CA ASP A 262 0.30 7.62 -21.72
C ASP A 262 0.86 7.35 -20.31
N VAL A 263 0.22 7.95 -19.30
CA VAL A 263 0.57 7.76 -17.90
C VAL A 263 -0.46 6.88 -17.21
N LEU A 264 0.01 5.86 -16.48
CA LEU A 264 -0.82 4.97 -15.67
C LEU A 264 -0.36 5.00 -14.21
N ASP A 265 -1.28 5.20 -13.28
CA ASP A 265 -1.02 4.98 -11.87
C ASP A 265 -1.20 3.50 -11.53
N CYS A 266 -0.08 2.82 -11.29
CA CYS A 266 -0.01 1.39 -11.03
C CYS A 266 0.61 1.06 -9.65
N PRO A 267 0.22 1.72 -8.54
CA PRO A 267 0.82 1.45 -7.24
C PRO A 267 0.65 0.00 -6.79
N VAL A 268 1.61 -0.45 -5.98
CA VAL A 268 1.76 -1.87 -5.63
C VAL A 268 1.61 -2.14 -4.13
N SER A 269 1.28 -3.39 -3.78
CA SER A 269 1.29 -3.90 -2.41
C SER A 269 1.89 -5.30 -2.34
N GLY A 270 2.63 -5.59 -1.26
CA GLY A 270 3.26 -6.90 -1.02
C GLY A 270 4.75 -6.87 -0.65
N GLY A 271 5.41 -5.72 -0.76
CA GLY A 271 6.80 -5.52 -0.35
C GLY A 271 7.88 -6.16 -1.24
N PRO A 272 9.17 -6.01 -0.87
CA PRO A 272 10.31 -6.39 -1.70
C PRO A 272 10.34 -7.87 -2.10
N GLY A 273 9.99 -8.78 -1.17
CA GLY A 273 9.98 -10.22 -1.45
C GLY A 273 8.96 -10.60 -2.55
N ARG A 274 7.75 -10.02 -2.51
CA ARG A 274 6.74 -10.24 -3.54
C ARG A 274 7.07 -9.51 -4.85
N ALA A 275 7.77 -8.38 -4.78
CA ALA A 275 8.28 -7.69 -5.96
C ALA A 275 9.28 -8.56 -6.74
N ALA A 276 10.28 -9.12 -6.06
CA ALA A 276 11.27 -10.02 -6.67
C ALA A 276 10.64 -11.30 -7.26
N ALA A 277 9.56 -11.78 -6.65
CA ALA A 277 8.83 -12.96 -7.10
C ALA A 277 7.81 -12.70 -8.21
N GLY A 278 7.56 -11.44 -8.60
CA GLY A 278 6.52 -11.08 -9.58
C GLY A 278 5.11 -11.36 -9.06
N LYS A 279 4.89 -11.18 -7.75
CA LYS A 279 3.65 -11.57 -7.05
C LYS A 279 2.93 -10.40 -6.40
N LEU A 280 3.21 -9.16 -6.81
CA LEU A 280 2.57 -7.98 -6.25
C LEU A 280 1.06 -7.98 -6.50
N ALA A 281 0.34 -7.29 -5.61
CA ALA A 281 -0.97 -6.77 -5.92
C ALA A 281 -0.81 -5.39 -6.54
N ILE A 282 -1.35 -5.18 -7.75
CA ILE A 282 -1.23 -3.95 -8.52
C ILE A 282 -2.63 -3.36 -8.71
N MET A 283 -2.79 -2.11 -8.31
CA MET A 283 -4.02 -1.33 -8.43
C MET A 283 -3.81 -0.36 -9.59
N VAL A 284 -4.54 -0.52 -10.68
CA VAL A 284 -4.28 0.20 -11.94
C VAL A 284 -5.35 1.25 -12.18
N GLY A 285 -4.97 2.52 -12.24
CA GLY A 285 -5.77 3.62 -12.74
C GLY A 285 -5.28 4.04 -14.13
N GLY A 286 -6.23 4.36 -15.02
CA GLY A 286 -5.93 4.83 -16.38
C GLY A 286 -7.01 4.51 -17.40
N ALA A 287 -6.83 5.00 -18.62
CA ALA A 287 -7.73 4.70 -19.74
C ALA A 287 -7.61 3.21 -20.17
N ASP A 288 -8.70 2.67 -20.74
CA ASP A 288 -8.79 1.25 -21.10
C ASP A 288 -7.67 0.79 -22.07
N GLU A 289 -7.30 1.64 -23.04
CA GLU A 289 -6.32 1.30 -24.09
C GLU A 289 -4.88 1.23 -23.55
N PRO A 290 -4.35 2.24 -22.83
CA PRO A 290 -3.00 2.14 -22.27
C PRO A 290 -2.88 1.04 -21.22
N VAL A 291 -3.94 0.80 -20.43
CA VAL A 291 -3.99 -0.32 -19.47
C VAL A 291 -3.88 -1.67 -20.19
N ALA A 292 -4.54 -1.83 -21.34
CA ALA A 292 -4.42 -3.05 -22.15
C ALA A 292 -2.99 -3.23 -22.69
N ARG A 293 -2.35 -2.16 -23.17
CA ARG A 293 -0.95 -2.17 -23.63
C ARG A 293 0.05 -2.48 -22.51
N ALA A 294 -0.19 -1.99 -21.29
CA ALA A 294 0.64 -2.28 -20.13
C ALA A 294 0.49 -3.73 -19.61
N GLY A 295 -0.57 -4.44 -20.01
CA GLY A 295 -0.96 -5.76 -19.50
C GLY A 295 0.18 -6.78 -19.36
N PRO A 296 1.02 -7.00 -20.40
CA PRO A 296 2.15 -7.93 -20.31
C PRO A 296 3.19 -7.55 -19.24
N VAL A 297 3.52 -6.26 -19.11
CA VAL A 297 4.48 -5.76 -18.10
C VAL A 297 3.88 -5.91 -16.70
N LEU A 298 2.61 -5.52 -16.53
CA LEU A 298 1.91 -5.64 -15.26
C LEU A 298 1.78 -7.10 -14.80
N ALA A 299 1.53 -8.03 -15.72
CA ALA A 299 1.46 -9.46 -15.44
C ALA A 299 2.81 -10.08 -15.05
N ALA A 300 3.93 -9.51 -15.48
CA ALA A 300 5.26 -9.94 -15.05
C ALA A 300 5.60 -9.50 -13.63
N LEU A 301 5.03 -8.38 -13.19
CA LEU A 301 5.28 -7.78 -11.88
C LEU A 301 4.29 -8.25 -10.80
N GLY A 302 3.07 -8.62 -11.20
CA GLY A 302 1.97 -8.87 -10.29
C GLY A 302 1.28 -10.21 -10.47
N SER A 303 0.88 -10.83 -9.35
CA SER A 303 -0.02 -11.99 -9.35
C SER A 303 -1.50 -11.59 -9.29
N SER A 304 -1.78 -10.33 -8.91
CA SER A 304 -3.11 -9.74 -8.88
C SER A 304 -3.07 -8.35 -9.49
N VAL A 305 -3.55 -8.21 -10.72
CA VAL A 305 -3.65 -6.93 -11.44
C VAL A 305 -5.12 -6.57 -11.60
N VAL A 306 -5.52 -5.43 -11.02
CA VAL A 306 -6.91 -4.97 -11.04
C VAL A 306 -6.97 -3.55 -11.60
N HIS A 307 -7.68 -3.38 -12.72
CA HIS A 307 -8.03 -2.07 -13.25
C HIS A 307 -9.21 -1.51 -12.47
N VAL A 308 -8.96 -0.43 -11.71
CA VAL A 308 -9.89 0.13 -10.73
C VAL A 308 -10.59 1.39 -11.21
N GLY A 309 -10.22 1.94 -12.36
CA GLY A 309 -10.90 3.09 -12.95
C GLY A 309 -10.01 3.98 -13.82
N PRO A 310 -10.46 5.21 -14.12
CA PRO A 310 -9.69 6.19 -14.88
C PRO A 310 -8.46 6.69 -14.09
N PRO A 311 -7.62 7.58 -14.66
CA PRO A 311 -6.43 8.10 -14.00
C PRO A 311 -6.68 8.55 -12.56
N GLY A 312 -5.71 8.28 -11.68
CA GLY A 312 -5.74 8.57 -10.25
C GLY A 312 -6.47 7.54 -9.38
N HIS A 313 -7.26 6.63 -9.96
CA HIS A 313 -8.04 5.67 -9.17
C HIS A 313 -7.19 4.56 -8.53
N GLY A 314 -6.09 4.17 -9.16
CA GLY A 314 -5.08 3.29 -8.58
C GLY A 314 -4.42 3.93 -7.36
N ALA A 315 -4.01 5.20 -7.46
CA ALA A 315 -3.46 5.98 -6.34
C ALA A 315 -4.45 6.08 -5.17
N ILE A 316 -5.71 6.46 -5.42
CA ILE A 316 -6.77 6.50 -4.39
C ILE A 316 -6.95 5.13 -3.73
N THR A 317 -7.02 4.07 -4.53
CA THR A 317 -7.20 2.70 -4.02
C THR A 317 -6.02 2.27 -3.15
N LYS A 318 -4.79 2.63 -3.54
CA LYS A 318 -3.59 2.36 -2.76
C LYS A 318 -3.59 3.10 -1.42
N LEU A 319 -3.98 4.38 -1.43
CA LEU A 319 -4.08 5.18 -0.21
C LEU A 319 -5.12 4.59 0.76
N ALA A 320 -6.28 4.17 0.25
CA ALA A 320 -7.28 3.45 1.05
C ALA A 320 -6.72 2.12 1.61
N ASN A 321 -5.98 1.35 0.81
CA ASN A 321 -5.31 0.14 1.27
C ASN A 321 -4.30 0.43 2.39
N ASN A 322 -3.49 1.47 2.25
CA ASN A 322 -2.46 1.81 3.23
C ASN A 322 -3.06 2.39 4.52
N LEU A 323 -4.16 3.14 4.45
CA LEU A 323 -4.97 3.52 5.62
C LEU A 323 -5.38 2.27 6.41
N MET A 324 -6.00 1.29 5.74
CA MET A 324 -6.41 0.03 6.39
C MET A 324 -5.20 -0.69 6.98
N GLY A 325 -4.08 -0.74 6.26
CA GLY A 325 -2.83 -1.33 6.73
C GLY A 325 -2.33 -0.69 8.02
N ALA A 326 -2.27 0.64 8.08
CA ALA A 326 -1.84 1.39 9.26
C ALA A 326 -2.71 1.11 10.49
N VAL A 327 -4.03 1.12 10.34
CA VAL A 327 -4.97 0.81 11.42
C VAL A 327 -4.81 -0.65 11.88
N ILE A 328 -4.61 -1.58 10.95
CA ILE A 328 -4.34 -2.99 11.28
C ILE A 328 -3.02 -3.12 12.07
N VAL A 329 -1.96 -2.42 11.69
CA VAL A 329 -0.69 -2.43 12.45
C VAL A 329 -0.90 -1.95 13.88
N GLN A 330 -1.62 -0.84 14.06
CA GLN A 330 -1.94 -0.31 15.39
C GLN A 330 -2.76 -1.32 16.22
N GLY A 331 -3.78 -1.93 15.61
CA GLY A 331 -4.58 -2.97 16.27
C GLY A 331 -3.78 -4.22 16.64
N ILE A 332 -2.80 -4.62 15.79
CA ILE A 332 -1.87 -5.71 16.13
C ILE A 332 -0.99 -5.31 17.32
N ALA A 333 -0.47 -4.08 17.34
CA ALA A 333 0.37 -3.60 18.43
C ALA A 333 -0.36 -3.67 19.78
N GLU A 334 -1.58 -3.14 19.85
CA GLU A 334 -2.40 -3.14 21.06
C GLU A 334 -2.85 -4.56 21.45
N GLY A 335 -3.29 -5.36 20.48
CA GLY A 335 -3.74 -6.74 20.72
C GLY A 335 -2.64 -7.65 21.25
N LEU A 336 -1.44 -7.57 20.67
CA LEU A 336 -0.28 -8.35 21.14
C LEU A 336 0.21 -7.84 22.50
N ALA A 337 0.16 -6.53 22.76
CA ALA A 337 0.50 -5.97 24.07
C ALA A 337 -0.45 -6.43 25.16
N LEU A 338 -1.76 -6.46 24.88
CA LEU A 338 -2.75 -7.01 25.80
C LEU A 338 -2.48 -8.48 26.12
N ALA A 339 -2.27 -9.31 25.10
CA ALA A 339 -1.97 -10.73 25.27
C ALA A 339 -0.69 -10.94 26.10
N ALA A 340 0.37 -10.21 25.76
CA ALA A 340 1.64 -10.26 26.50
C ALA A 340 1.47 -9.84 27.97
N LYS A 341 0.72 -8.77 28.22
CA LYS A 341 0.47 -8.28 29.59
C LYS A 341 -0.35 -9.26 30.42
N ALA A 342 -1.21 -10.03 29.77
CA ALA A 342 -1.96 -11.12 30.38
C ALA A 342 -1.13 -12.40 30.58
N GLY A 343 0.16 -12.41 30.20
CA GLY A 343 1.06 -13.56 30.35
C GLY A 343 1.00 -14.57 29.22
N VAL A 344 0.34 -14.25 28.10
CA VAL A 344 0.32 -15.10 26.91
C VAL A 344 1.59 -14.87 26.09
N ASP A 345 2.22 -15.95 25.63
CA ASP A 345 3.33 -15.86 24.68
C ASP A 345 2.89 -15.16 23.39
N VAL A 346 3.60 -14.10 23.00
CA VAL A 346 3.23 -13.24 21.86
C VAL A 346 3.22 -14.00 20.54
N ARG A 347 4.15 -14.94 20.34
CA ARG A 347 4.23 -15.74 19.10
C ARG A 347 3.06 -16.70 19.01
N ARG A 348 2.70 -17.36 20.11
CA ARG A 348 1.53 -18.23 20.21
C ARG A 348 0.23 -17.45 20.04
N ALA A 349 0.13 -16.26 20.63
CA ALA A 349 -1.01 -15.38 20.44
C ALA A 349 -1.16 -15.00 18.96
N ALA A 350 -0.08 -14.57 18.31
CA ALA A 350 -0.08 -14.24 16.89
C ALA A 350 -0.45 -15.43 16.00
N GLU A 351 0.08 -16.63 16.30
CA GLU A 351 -0.25 -17.88 15.61
C GLU A 351 -1.75 -18.21 15.72
N ALA A 352 -2.33 -18.11 16.92
CA ALA A 352 -3.75 -18.37 17.13
C ALA A 352 -4.65 -17.32 16.44
N ILE A 353 -4.31 -16.03 16.58
CA ILE A 353 -5.07 -14.92 15.96
C ILE A 353 -5.00 -15.00 14.43
N ALA A 354 -3.88 -15.45 13.87
CA ALA A 354 -3.72 -15.64 12.44
C ALA A 354 -4.73 -16.64 11.83
N GLY A 355 -5.30 -17.55 12.62
CA GLY A 355 -6.37 -18.44 12.20
C GLY A 355 -7.80 -17.89 12.41
N GLY A 356 -7.94 -16.77 13.13
CA GLY A 356 -9.23 -16.19 13.53
C GLY A 356 -9.61 -14.91 12.78
N SER A 357 -10.67 -14.24 13.25
CA SER A 357 -11.20 -13.00 12.66
C SER A 357 -10.26 -11.79 12.80
N GLY A 358 -9.29 -11.82 13.72
CA GLY A 358 -8.24 -10.80 13.85
C GLY A 358 -7.09 -10.95 12.85
N SER A 359 -7.15 -11.94 11.96
CA SER A 359 -6.08 -12.25 11.02
C SER A 359 -5.92 -11.19 9.91
N SER A 360 -4.68 -10.95 9.49
CA SER A 360 -4.35 -10.07 8.37
C SER A 360 -3.12 -10.58 7.62
N TRP A 361 -2.87 -10.06 6.41
CA TRP A 361 -1.65 -10.39 5.68
C TRP A 361 -0.39 -9.96 6.46
N LEU A 362 -0.43 -8.79 7.10
CA LEU A 362 0.68 -8.27 7.91
C LEU A 362 1.03 -9.23 9.04
N LEU A 363 0.03 -9.72 9.77
CA LEU A 363 0.22 -10.66 10.87
C LEU A 363 0.80 -12.01 10.38
N ARG A 364 0.28 -12.54 9.26
CA ARG A 364 0.65 -13.86 8.76
C ARG A 364 1.98 -13.90 8.02
N GLU A 365 2.35 -12.81 7.35
CA GLU A 365 3.40 -12.85 6.32
C GLU A 365 4.47 -11.79 6.52
N TRP A 366 4.19 -10.68 7.21
CA TRP A 366 5.18 -9.63 7.45
C TRP A 366 5.90 -9.84 8.78
N LEU A 367 5.15 -9.96 9.89
CA LEU A 367 5.72 -10.05 11.24
C LEU A 367 6.61 -11.28 11.49
N PRO A 368 6.37 -12.46 10.88
CA PRO A 368 7.31 -13.59 10.98
C PRO A 368 8.72 -13.27 10.49
N ASP A 369 8.84 -12.38 9.50
CA ASP A 369 10.13 -12.03 8.92
C ASP A 369 10.71 -10.72 9.48
N THR A 370 9.98 -10.01 10.35
CA THR A 370 10.45 -8.77 10.99
C THR A 370 10.44 -8.86 12.51
N LEU A 371 9.31 -8.53 13.16
CA LEU A 371 9.12 -8.49 14.60
C LEU A 371 9.58 -9.78 15.29
N PHE A 372 9.22 -10.93 14.73
CA PHE A 372 9.54 -12.24 15.30
C PHE A 372 10.96 -12.73 15.01
N ARG A 373 11.73 -11.99 14.22
CA ARG A 373 13.17 -12.21 13.99
C ARG A 373 14.05 -11.13 14.59
N ASP A 374 13.47 -10.13 15.24
CA ASP A 374 14.18 -8.91 15.66
C ASP A 374 14.91 -8.24 14.47
N ASP A 375 14.34 -8.37 13.27
CA ASP A 375 14.88 -7.81 12.02
C ASP A 375 14.00 -6.65 11.55
N PHE A 376 14.44 -5.43 11.86
CA PHE A 376 13.78 -4.20 11.45
C PHE A 376 14.53 -3.49 10.31
N ALA A 377 15.35 -4.23 9.56
CA ALA A 377 16.02 -3.69 8.38
C ALA A 377 14.98 -3.09 7.40
N LYS A 378 15.39 -1.99 6.75
CA LYS A 378 14.52 -1.15 5.91
C LYS A 378 13.85 -1.91 4.75
N ARG A 379 12.61 -2.38 4.96
CA ARG A 379 11.74 -2.99 3.93
C ARG A 379 10.63 -2.02 3.51
N PHE A 380 9.88 -1.49 4.48
CA PHE A 380 9.01 -0.32 4.32
C PHE A 380 9.17 0.54 5.56
N SER A 381 9.89 1.66 5.45
CA SER A 381 10.33 2.40 6.64
C SER A 381 9.20 3.14 7.33
N LEU A 382 9.39 3.46 8.62
CA LEU A 382 8.48 4.32 9.37
C LEU A 382 8.29 5.68 8.70
N ASP A 383 9.35 6.29 8.16
CA ASP A 383 9.26 7.55 7.42
C ASP A 383 8.35 7.45 6.19
N LEU A 384 8.44 6.35 5.45
CA LEU A 384 7.59 6.11 4.28
C LEU A 384 6.14 5.82 4.71
N MET A 385 5.93 5.11 5.82
CA MET A 385 4.60 4.92 6.39
C MET A 385 3.98 6.28 6.78
N CYS A 386 4.70 7.11 7.55
CA CYS A 386 4.24 8.44 7.93
C CYS A 386 3.99 9.35 6.72
N LYS A 387 4.84 9.30 5.69
CA LYS A 387 4.59 9.97 4.40
C LYS A 387 3.25 9.54 3.80
N ASP A 388 3.02 8.24 3.66
CA ASP A 388 1.75 7.73 3.12
C ASP A 388 0.54 8.18 3.96
N MET A 389 0.66 8.19 5.30
CA MET A 389 -0.42 8.65 6.18
C MET A 389 -0.73 10.14 5.98
N ARG A 390 0.28 11.00 5.82
CA ARG A 390 0.09 12.42 5.49
C ARG A 390 -0.66 12.62 4.18
N ILE A 391 -0.36 11.81 3.16
CA ILE A 391 -1.08 11.85 1.88
C ILE A 391 -2.55 11.44 2.07
N VAL A 392 -2.79 10.38 2.84
CA VAL A 392 -4.15 9.91 3.16
C VAL A 392 -4.93 10.99 3.92
N GLU A 393 -4.34 11.60 4.95
CA GLU A 393 -4.97 12.68 5.73
C GLU A 393 -5.31 13.90 4.87
N SER A 394 -4.40 14.29 3.97
CA SER A 394 -4.65 15.37 3.03
C SER A 394 -5.83 15.06 2.11
N LEU A 395 -5.85 13.87 1.51
CA LEU A 395 -6.94 13.42 0.64
C LEU A 395 -8.27 13.30 1.40
N ALA A 396 -8.24 12.78 2.63
CA ALA A 396 -9.42 12.66 3.48
C ALA A 396 -10.01 14.04 3.80
N ARG A 397 -9.15 15.03 4.10
CA ARG A 397 -9.57 16.42 4.35
C ARG A 397 -10.18 17.05 3.09
N GLU A 398 -9.56 16.88 1.94
CA GLU A 398 -10.07 17.38 0.65
C GLU A 398 -11.46 16.82 0.34
N LEU A 399 -11.67 15.52 0.59
CA LEU A 399 -12.92 14.82 0.32
C LEU A 399 -13.97 14.93 1.44
N GLY A 400 -13.64 15.55 2.57
CA GLY A 400 -14.51 15.62 3.75
C GLY A 400 -14.81 14.26 4.40
N VAL A 401 -13.86 13.31 4.33
CA VAL A 401 -14.01 11.96 4.89
C VAL A 401 -13.34 11.89 6.27
N PRO A 402 -14.08 11.57 7.35
CA PRO A 402 -13.47 11.42 8.67
C PRO A 402 -12.66 10.12 8.76
N VAL A 403 -11.44 10.20 9.31
CA VAL A 403 -10.50 9.07 9.46
C VAL A 403 -9.92 8.95 10.89
N PRO A 404 -10.73 8.93 11.95
CA PRO A 404 -10.24 9.02 13.34
C PRO A 404 -9.30 7.87 13.76
N ALA A 405 -9.50 6.66 13.22
CA ALA A 405 -8.60 5.53 13.50
C ALA A 405 -7.20 5.75 12.91
N LEU A 406 -7.11 6.48 11.78
CA LEU A 406 -5.84 6.84 11.17
C LEU A 406 -5.05 7.79 12.06
N GLU A 407 -5.71 8.78 12.68
CA GLU A 407 -5.07 9.76 13.55
C GLU A 407 -4.33 9.07 14.72
N VAL A 408 -4.97 8.06 15.33
CA VAL A 408 -4.36 7.25 16.40
C VAL A 408 -3.16 6.46 15.88
N ALA A 409 -3.31 5.77 14.75
CA ALA A 409 -2.24 4.96 14.16
C ALA A 409 -1.05 5.82 13.72
N HIS A 410 -1.30 6.94 13.04
CA HIS A 410 -0.28 7.86 12.57
C HIS A 410 0.47 8.49 13.73
N ALA A 411 -0.21 8.88 14.81
CA ALA A 411 0.46 9.39 16.01
C ALA A 411 1.40 8.34 16.64
N ALA A 412 1.06 7.05 16.58
CA ALA A 412 1.95 5.99 17.05
C ALA A 412 3.21 5.85 16.19
N PHE A 413 3.08 5.92 14.86
CA PHE A 413 4.23 5.90 13.96
C PHE A 413 5.11 7.15 14.10
N ALA A 414 4.49 8.34 14.21
CA ALA A 414 5.21 9.59 14.41
C ALA A 414 6.07 9.56 15.68
N ARG A 415 5.53 9.04 16.81
CA ARG A 415 6.32 8.85 18.03
C ARG A 415 7.52 7.92 17.85
N ALA A 416 7.40 6.89 17.01
CA ALA A 416 8.52 6.00 16.70
C ALA A 416 9.58 6.70 15.85
N VAL A 417 9.17 7.51 14.87
CA VAL A 417 10.06 8.38 14.09
C VAL A 417 10.81 9.36 14.99
N ASP A 418 10.09 10.07 15.87
CA ASP A 418 10.65 11.05 16.83
C ASP A 418 11.65 10.40 17.80
N ALA A 419 11.49 9.10 18.08
CA ALA A 419 12.42 8.31 18.88
C ALA A 419 13.66 7.83 18.10
N GLY A 420 13.82 8.23 16.84
CA GLY A 420 15.00 7.92 16.01
C GLY A 420 14.88 6.66 15.16
N HIS A 421 13.68 6.11 14.99
CA HIS A 421 13.45 4.86 14.25
C HIS A 421 12.95 5.06 12.81
N GLY A 422 13.02 6.28 12.26
CA GLY A 422 12.44 6.61 10.94
C GLY A 422 12.87 5.71 9.78
N ASP A 423 14.13 5.28 9.78
CA ASP A 423 14.71 4.41 8.74
C ASP A 423 14.42 2.91 8.92
N GLU A 424 13.94 2.49 10.09
CA GLU A 424 13.60 1.10 10.38
C GLU A 424 12.23 0.73 9.80
N ASP A 425 11.99 -0.57 9.62
CA ASP A 425 10.70 -1.08 9.15
C ASP A 425 9.54 -0.64 10.06
N PHE A 426 8.37 -0.32 9.48
CA PHE A 426 7.19 0.12 10.24
C PHE A 426 6.78 -0.83 11.37
N SER A 427 7.12 -2.12 11.27
CA SER A 427 6.86 -3.09 12.33
C SER A 427 7.62 -2.80 13.63
N ARG A 428 8.66 -1.94 13.62
CA ARG A 428 9.29 -1.42 14.84
C ARG A 428 8.29 -0.73 15.76
N ALA A 429 7.28 -0.05 15.22
CA ALA A 429 6.26 0.60 16.04
C ALA A 429 5.50 -0.40 16.94
N ILE A 430 5.33 -1.66 16.50
CA ILE A 430 4.73 -2.72 17.30
C ILE A 430 5.64 -3.08 18.48
N ASP A 431 6.94 -3.27 18.25
CA ASP A 431 7.92 -3.54 19.30
C ASP A 431 7.99 -2.41 20.34
N LEU A 432 8.04 -1.16 19.89
CA LEU A 432 8.05 0.01 20.78
C LEU A 432 6.77 0.11 21.63
N HIS A 433 5.62 -0.22 21.04
CA HIS A 433 4.35 -0.26 21.76
C HIS A 433 4.34 -1.37 22.83
N LEU A 434 4.82 -2.58 22.49
CA LEU A 434 4.97 -3.69 23.44
C LEU A 434 5.84 -3.26 24.64
N ARG A 435 7.01 -2.68 24.37
CA ARG A 435 7.95 -2.20 25.41
C ARG A 435 7.31 -1.16 26.33
N THR A 436 6.55 -0.23 25.75
CA THR A 436 5.83 0.82 26.51
C THR A 436 4.75 0.21 27.42
N ALA A 437 4.07 -0.85 26.97
CA ALA A 437 3.13 -1.61 27.79
C ALA A 437 3.80 -2.45 28.90
N GLY A 438 5.14 -2.46 28.96
CA GLY A 438 5.92 -3.32 29.84
C GLY A 438 5.85 -4.79 29.44
N ALA A 439 5.58 -5.07 28.17
CA ALA A 439 5.69 -6.38 27.55
C ALA A 439 7.01 -6.47 26.79
N ALA A 440 7.67 -7.63 26.87
CA ALA A 440 8.83 -7.93 26.05
C ALA A 440 8.46 -9.02 25.04
N LEU A 441 9.01 -8.92 23.82
CA LEU A 441 9.07 -10.09 22.94
C LEU A 441 9.99 -11.12 23.61
N PRO A 442 9.59 -12.41 23.66
CA PRO A 442 10.40 -13.47 24.23
C PRO A 442 11.67 -13.75 23.43
#